data_AF-A0A443IH75-F1
#
_entry.id   AF-A0A443IH75-F1
#
_cell.length_a   1.000
_cell.length_b   1.000
_cell.length_c   1.000
_cell.angle_alpha   90.00
_cell.angle_beta   90.00
_cell.angle_gamma   90.00
#
_symmetry.space_group_name_H-M   'P 1'
#
loop_
_entity.id
_entity.type
_entity.pdbx_description
1 polymer ?
#
loop_
_entity_poly.entity_id
_entity_poly.type
_entity_poly.pdbx_seq_one_letter_code
_entity_poly.pdbx_strand_id
1 'polypeptide(L)'
;MKYFSCVVLIFSLGLTGCSLMPKAGMLSQKEVAETDRSIVDGKTTVSELVALYGDKPLAEKTLQGKKVLNWKQSWSSGFTADTTVLSVLVDNNIVIRHAVLRHKSSADFSFLKKISDNDLNAFITVGKTTRQDVEKKYGKPNSNSFDDDGNPVMLYIYADSNKTKYGWIPNVGGVIQGLAGSEDVKLTVLRVFLDSHGVVGSYNLKINNYRQGVGILNAEGLKEVN
;
A
#
# COMPACT_ATOMS: atom_id res chain seq x y z
N MET A 1 -71.28 -12.33 25.92
CA MET A 1 -70.57 -11.81 27.10
C MET A 1 -69.29 -12.60 27.29
N LYS A 2 -68.14 -11.90 27.42
CA LYS A 2 -66.90 -12.35 28.11
C LYS A 2 -66.06 -13.42 27.37
N TYR A 3 -64.75 -13.31 27.11
CA TYR A 3 -63.74 -12.26 27.25
C TYR A 3 -62.64 -12.48 26.18
N PHE A 4 -62.12 -11.37 25.67
CA PHE A 4 -60.81 -11.18 25.05
C PHE A 4 -59.68 -11.69 25.98
N SER A 5 -58.68 -12.41 25.46
CA SER A 5 -57.26 -12.22 25.84
C SER A 5 -56.30 -13.18 25.14
N CYS A 6 -55.27 -12.57 24.51
CA CYS A 6 -53.85 -12.94 24.47
C CYS A 6 -53.48 -14.39 24.08
N VAL A 7 -52.59 -14.65 23.12
CA VAL A 7 -51.22 -14.12 23.03
C VAL A 7 -50.80 -14.16 21.55
N VAL A 8 -50.61 -12.98 20.94
CA VAL A 8 -49.83 -12.87 19.70
C VAL A 8 -48.37 -12.84 20.13
N LEU A 9 -47.69 -13.97 19.95
CA LEU A 9 -46.27 -14.14 20.23
C LEU A 9 -45.48 -13.46 19.10
N ILE A 10 -45.32 -12.14 19.22
CA ILE A 10 -44.45 -11.33 18.34
C ILE A 10 -43.01 -11.72 18.67
N PHE A 11 -42.45 -12.62 17.85
CA PHE A 11 -41.02 -12.90 17.77
C PHE A 11 -40.30 -11.64 17.26
N SER A 12 -40.03 -10.71 18.16
CA SER A 12 -39.09 -9.62 17.94
C SER A 12 -37.68 -10.19 18.08
N LEU A 13 -37.18 -10.78 17.00
CA LEU A 13 -35.75 -11.00 16.82
C LEU A 13 -35.09 -9.62 16.78
N GLY A 14 -34.63 -9.17 17.96
CA GLY A 14 -33.75 -8.04 18.10
C GLY A 14 -32.48 -8.30 17.29
N LEU A 15 -32.42 -7.74 16.08
CA LEU A 15 -31.20 -7.55 15.32
C LEU A 15 -30.32 -6.49 16.02
N THR A 16 -29.91 -6.75 17.26
CA THR A 16 -28.74 -6.11 17.86
C THR A 16 -27.51 -6.94 17.53
N GLY A 17 -27.37 -7.30 16.26
CA GLY A 17 -26.05 -7.58 15.71
C GLY A 17 -25.37 -6.23 15.56
N CYS A 18 -24.75 -5.72 16.63
CA CYS A 18 -23.70 -4.73 16.47
C CYS A 18 -22.69 -5.39 15.55
N SER A 19 -22.69 -4.96 14.28
CA SER A 19 -21.76 -5.46 13.31
C SER A 19 -20.36 -5.21 13.87
N LEU A 20 -19.70 -6.29 14.27
CA LEU A 20 -18.26 -6.35 14.44
C LEU A 20 -17.63 -6.18 13.05
N MET A 21 -17.89 -5.05 12.40
CA MET A 21 -17.05 -4.62 11.31
C MET A 21 -15.69 -4.33 11.95
N PRO A 22 -14.60 -4.92 11.45
CA PRO A 22 -13.27 -4.62 11.96
C PRO A 22 -13.11 -3.10 11.94
N LYS A 23 -12.77 -2.51 13.10
CA LYS A 23 -12.49 -1.07 13.19
C LYS A 23 -11.42 -0.76 12.14
N ALA A 24 -11.75 0.14 11.21
CA ALA A 24 -10.83 0.56 10.18
C ALA A 24 -9.55 1.11 10.87
N GLY A 25 -8.37 0.67 10.45
CA GLY A 25 -7.10 1.00 11.14
C GLY A 25 -6.82 2.51 11.18
N MET A 26 -5.95 3.00 12.07
CA MET A 26 -5.75 4.45 12.28
C MET A 26 -5.47 5.25 10.99
N LEU A 27 -4.71 4.69 10.03
CA LEU A 27 -4.42 5.32 8.73
C LEU A 27 -5.66 5.52 7.82
N SER A 28 -6.75 4.80 8.08
CA SER A 28 -8.02 4.97 7.35
C SER A 28 -8.94 6.01 7.97
N GLN A 29 -8.76 6.32 9.26
CA GLN A 29 -9.62 7.26 9.99
C GLN A 29 -9.16 8.70 9.87
N LYS A 30 -7.85 8.91 9.68
CA LYS A 30 -7.26 10.25 9.56
C LYS A 30 -7.21 10.71 8.12
N GLU A 31 -7.30 12.02 7.93
CA GLU A 31 -6.95 12.64 6.65
C GLU A 31 -5.44 12.54 6.38
N VAL A 32 -5.05 12.55 5.10
CA VAL A 32 -3.63 12.51 4.71
C VAL A 32 -2.86 13.64 5.38
N ALA A 33 -3.39 14.87 5.32
CA ALA A 33 -2.78 16.05 5.93
C ALA A 33 -2.76 16.01 7.47
N GLU A 34 -3.64 15.25 8.11
CA GLU A 34 -3.57 15.05 9.57
C GLU A 34 -2.46 14.08 9.93
N THR A 35 -2.33 12.98 9.17
CA THR A 35 -1.26 12.00 9.34
C THR A 35 0.09 12.67 9.13
N ASP A 36 0.23 13.44 8.05
CA ASP A 36 1.44 14.20 7.69
C ASP A 36 1.85 15.16 8.81
N ARG A 37 0.93 16.02 9.28
CA ARG A 37 1.22 16.96 10.38
C ARG A 37 1.52 16.31 11.73
N SER A 38 1.13 15.05 11.93
CA SER A 38 1.42 14.32 13.17
C SER A 38 2.84 13.79 13.26
N ILE A 39 3.60 13.83 12.15
CA ILE A 39 4.96 13.33 12.06
C ILE A 39 5.89 14.52 11.83
N VAL A 40 6.92 14.63 12.68
CA VAL A 40 7.92 15.69 12.57
C VAL A 40 9.27 15.04 12.28
N ASP A 41 9.77 15.25 11.06
CA ASP A 41 11.08 14.77 10.64
C ASP A 41 12.18 15.25 11.60
N GLY A 42 13.09 14.33 11.94
CA GLY A 42 14.16 14.52 12.91
C GLY A 42 13.72 14.48 14.37
N LYS A 43 12.42 14.27 14.67
CA LYS A 43 11.90 14.21 16.04
C LYS A 43 11.07 12.97 16.32
N THR A 44 10.10 12.66 15.45
CA THR A 44 9.23 11.51 15.62
C THR A 44 10.04 10.22 15.57
N THR A 45 9.74 9.30 16.47
CA THR A 45 10.42 8.01 16.59
C THR A 45 9.59 6.89 15.97
N VAL A 46 10.25 5.81 15.57
CA VAL A 46 9.55 4.60 15.10
C VAL A 46 8.66 4.02 16.19
N SER A 47 9.08 4.09 17.46
CA SER A 47 8.30 3.60 18.60
C SER A 47 6.95 4.32 18.73
N GLU A 48 6.92 5.65 18.52
CA GLU A 48 5.68 6.42 18.48
C GLU A 48 4.79 6.00 17.30
N LEU A 49 5.37 5.81 16.11
CA LEU A 49 4.62 5.36 14.94
C LEU A 49 4.06 3.95 15.12
N VAL A 50 4.80 3.05 15.76
CA VAL A 50 4.33 1.70 16.09
C VAL A 50 3.14 1.75 17.06
N ALA A 51 3.19 2.62 18.07
CA ALA A 51 2.08 2.79 19.00
C ALA A 51 0.81 3.32 18.30
N LEU A 52 0.96 4.15 17.26
CA LEU A 52 -0.16 4.73 16.51
C LEU A 52 -0.70 3.81 15.40
N TYR A 53 0.19 3.19 14.63
CA TYR A 53 -0.14 2.54 13.36
C TYR A 53 0.08 1.02 13.36
N GLY A 54 0.59 0.45 14.47
CA GLY A 54 0.82 -0.97 14.65
C GLY A 54 2.28 -1.40 14.49
N ASP A 55 2.58 -2.62 14.99
CA ASP A 55 3.92 -3.18 15.17
C ASP A 55 4.48 -3.93 13.94
N LYS A 56 3.73 -3.96 12.84
CA LYS A 56 4.09 -4.70 11.61
C LYS A 56 4.28 -3.78 10.39
N PRO A 57 5.14 -2.75 10.44
CA PRO A 57 5.52 -2.07 9.21
C PRO A 57 6.29 -3.02 8.30
N LEU A 58 6.12 -2.84 6.99
CA LEU A 58 7.00 -3.46 6.01
C LEU A 58 8.32 -2.72 6.02
N ALA A 59 9.42 -3.45 6.15
CA ALA A 59 10.76 -2.87 6.12
C ALA A 59 11.42 -3.14 4.78
N GLU A 60 11.94 -2.09 4.16
CA GLU A 60 12.80 -2.17 2.99
C GLU A 60 14.15 -1.51 3.30
N LYS A 61 15.16 -1.87 2.51
CA LYS A 61 16.48 -1.25 2.58
C LYS A 61 16.73 -0.45 1.31
N THR A 62 17.29 0.74 1.49
CA THR A 62 17.87 1.55 0.42
C THR A 62 19.17 0.90 -0.08
N LEU A 63 19.81 1.50 -1.09
CA LEU A 63 21.03 0.95 -1.70
C LEU A 63 22.21 0.90 -0.71
N GLN A 64 22.35 1.91 0.14
CA GLN A 64 23.38 1.96 1.18
C GLN A 64 22.91 1.39 2.52
N GLY A 65 21.71 0.79 2.56
CA GLY A 65 21.24 0.01 3.70
C GLY A 65 20.48 0.78 4.77
N LYS A 66 20.13 2.06 4.56
CA LYS A 66 19.14 2.75 5.39
C LYS A 66 17.79 2.04 5.33
N LYS A 67 17.00 2.18 6.39
CA LYS A 67 15.73 1.46 6.53
C LYS A 67 14.57 2.39 6.20
N VAL A 68 13.71 1.96 5.29
CA VAL A 68 12.40 2.59 5.08
C VAL A 68 11.34 1.66 5.67
N LEU A 69 10.45 2.22 6.49
CA LEU A 69 9.32 1.53 7.09
C LEU A 69 8.03 2.00 6.43
N ASN A 70 7.18 1.05 6.05
CA ASN A 70 5.94 1.31 5.33
C ASN A 70 4.75 0.73 6.11
N TRP A 71 3.84 1.59 6.54
CA TRP A 71 2.52 1.19 7.03
C TRP A 71 1.50 1.37 5.92
N LYS A 72 0.65 0.36 5.72
CA LYS A 72 -0.38 0.39 4.69
C LYS A 72 -1.72 -0.05 5.28
N GLN A 73 -2.75 0.71 4.97
CA GLN A 73 -4.12 0.38 5.32
C GLN A 73 -4.99 0.58 4.09
N SER A 74 -5.75 -0.45 3.73
CA SER A 74 -6.85 -0.34 2.77
C SER A 74 -8.17 -0.32 3.52
N TRP A 75 -9.14 0.45 3.03
CA TRP A 75 -10.51 0.50 3.56
C TRP A 75 -11.48 0.85 2.44
N SER A 76 -12.76 0.64 2.70
CA SER A 76 -13.84 1.08 1.84
C SER A 76 -14.79 2.00 2.59
N SER A 77 -15.28 3.02 1.90
CA SER A 77 -16.38 3.88 2.33
C SER A 77 -17.45 3.88 1.24
N GLY A 78 -18.54 3.15 1.48
CA GLY A 78 -19.58 2.91 0.48
C GLY A 78 -19.04 2.15 -0.74
N PHE A 79 -19.20 2.74 -1.93
CA PHE A 79 -18.75 2.17 -3.21
C PHE A 79 -17.28 2.48 -3.57
N THR A 80 -16.57 3.19 -2.69
CA THR A 80 -15.17 3.56 -2.92
C THR A 80 -14.26 2.75 -2.02
N ALA A 81 -13.12 2.34 -2.56
CA ALA A 81 -12.06 1.67 -1.80
C ALA A 81 -10.76 2.45 -2.01
N ASP A 82 -10.12 2.79 -0.91
CA ASP A 82 -8.89 3.57 -0.87
C ASP A 82 -7.82 2.82 -0.09
N THR A 83 -6.58 3.23 -0.34
CA THR A 83 -5.39 2.75 0.35
C THR A 83 -4.54 3.93 0.74
N THR A 84 -4.11 3.97 2.01
CA THR A 84 -3.12 4.91 2.54
C THR A 84 -1.82 4.15 2.76
N VAL A 85 -0.72 4.74 2.31
CA VAL A 85 0.64 4.28 2.56
C VAL A 85 1.38 5.41 3.28
N LEU A 86 1.83 5.13 4.49
CA LEU A 86 2.80 5.95 5.23
C LEU A 86 4.17 5.30 5.08
N SER A 87 5.09 6.01 4.45
CA SER A 87 6.49 5.59 4.32
C SER A 87 7.36 6.52 5.14
N VAL A 88 8.31 5.96 5.89
CA VAL A 88 9.26 6.74 6.68
C VAL A 88 10.66 6.20 6.50
N LEU A 89 11.61 7.07 6.16
CA LEU A 89 13.02 6.76 6.21
C LEU A 89 13.50 6.94 7.65
N VAL A 90 14.25 5.97 8.15
CA VAL A 90 14.66 5.89 9.56
C VAL A 90 16.17 5.86 9.69
N ASP A 91 16.67 6.62 10.64
CA ASP A 91 18.03 6.50 11.16
C ASP A 91 17.99 6.45 12.70
N ASN A 92 18.64 5.46 13.31
CA ASN A 92 18.72 5.30 14.77
C ASN A 92 17.37 5.47 15.52
N ASN A 93 16.31 4.80 15.04
CA ASN A 93 14.94 4.88 15.60
C ASN A 93 14.22 6.23 15.40
N ILE A 94 14.83 7.19 14.72
CA ILE A 94 14.27 8.51 14.42
C ILE A 94 13.83 8.55 12.95
N VAL A 95 12.64 9.09 12.70
CA VAL A 95 12.15 9.38 11.35
C VAL A 95 12.94 10.56 10.80
N ILE A 96 13.67 10.36 9.70
CA ILE A 96 14.44 11.42 9.04
C ILE A 96 13.68 12.06 7.87
N ARG A 97 12.80 11.28 7.24
CA ARG A 97 11.84 11.73 6.21
C ARG A 97 10.56 10.91 6.30
N HIS A 98 9.43 11.52 5.98
CA HIS A 98 8.18 10.80 5.81
C HIS A 98 7.39 11.26 4.59
N ALA A 99 6.50 10.40 4.12
CA ALA A 99 5.52 10.73 3.10
C ALA A 99 4.24 9.90 3.32
N VAL A 100 3.10 10.56 3.12
CA VAL A 100 1.78 9.92 3.20
C VAL A 100 1.12 10.01 1.83
N LEU A 101 0.73 8.86 1.30
CA LEU A 101 0.05 8.74 0.02
C LEU A 101 -1.31 8.07 0.22
N ARG A 102 -2.37 8.67 -0.33
CA ARG A 102 -3.67 8.02 -0.48
C ARG A 102 -4.01 7.86 -1.94
N HIS A 103 -4.39 6.66 -2.33
CA HIS A 103 -4.80 6.34 -3.70
C HIS A 103 -6.05 5.47 -3.69
N LYS A 104 -6.83 5.55 -4.77
CA LYS A 104 -7.95 4.65 -5.00
C LYS A 104 -7.41 3.24 -5.25
N SER A 105 -8.02 2.25 -4.62
CA SER A 105 -7.73 0.84 -4.87
C SER A 105 -8.13 0.42 -6.29
N SER A 106 -9.01 1.18 -6.94
CA SER A 106 -9.40 1.01 -8.34
C SER A 106 -8.49 1.70 -9.35
N ALA A 107 -7.37 2.30 -8.94
CA ALA A 107 -6.45 2.96 -9.86
C ALA A 107 -5.85 1.93 -10.83
N ASP A 108 -5.91 2.22 -12.13
CA ASP A 108 -5.43 1.32 -13.17
C ASP A 108 -3.94 1.54 -13.46
N PHE A 109 -3.14 0.51 -13.19
CA PHE A 109 -1.70 0.47 -13.51
C PHE A 109 -1.38 -0.55 -14.61
N SER A 110 -2.37 -0.96 -15.40
CA SER A 110 -2.22 -1.95 -16.48
C SER A 110 -1.23 -1.53 -17.57
N PHE A 111 -0.86 -0.24 -17.66
CA PHE A 111 0.22 0.23 -18.54
C PHE A 111 1.54 -0.49 -18.26
N LEU A 112 1.78 -0.89 -17.00
CA LEU A 112 2.97 -1.66 -16.59
C LEU A 112 3.02 -3.07 -17.21
N LYS A 113 1.93 -3.56 -17.81
CA LYS A 113 1.93 -4.85 -18.53
C LYS A 113 2.75 -4.82 -19.80
N LYS A 114 2.84 -3.65 -20.44
CA LYS A 114 3.41 -3.48 -21.78
C LYS A 114 4.56 -2.49 -21.84
N ILE A 115 4.76 -1.71 -20.78
CA ILE A 115 5.83 -0.72 -20.75
C ILE A 115 7.20 -1.39 -20.88
N SER A 116 8.06 -0.76 -21.66
CA SER A 116 9.46 -1.16 -21.85
C SER A 116 10.42 -0.04 -21.46
N ASP A 117 11.71 -0.36 -21.34
CA ASP A 117 12.73 0.67 -21.15
C ASP A 117 12.78 1.68 -22.31
N ASN A 118 12.45 1.27 -23.53
CA ASN A 118 12.37 2.18 -24.68
C ASN A 118 11.22 3.18 -24.52
N ASP A 119 10.05 2.74 -24.05
CA ASP A 119 8.92 3.63 -23.78
C ASP A 119 9.24 4.62 -22.66
N LEU A 120 9.95 4.16 -21.63
CA LEU A 120 10.42 5.00 -20.53
C LEU A 120 11.46 6.02 -21.02
N ASN A 121 12.45 5.60 -21.80
CA ASN A 121 13.48 6.48 -22.37
C ASN A 121 12.89 7.55 -23.31
N ALA A 122 11.82 7.21 -24.04
CA ALA A 122 11.15 8.14 -24.95
C ALA A 122 10.39 9.26 -24.21
N PHE A 123 10.02 9.05 -22.95
CA PHE A 123 9.27 10.01 -22.14
C PHE A 123 10.13 10.66 -21.05
N ILE A 124 10.86 9.86 -20.29
CA ILE A 124 11.67 10.31 -19.16
C ILE A 124 13.04 10.75 -19.64
N THR A 125 13.22 12.07 -19.74
CA THR A 125 14.55 12.68 -19.80
C THR A 125 15.06 12.95 -18.39
N VAL A 126 16.10 12.22 -17.97
CA VAL A 126 16.77 12.41 -16.67
C VAL A 126 17.28 13.86 -16.52
N GLY A 127 17.12 14.42 -15.33
CA GLY A 127 17.48 15.81 -15.02
C GLY A 127 16.56 16.87 -15.61
N LYS A 128 15.46 16.47 -16.28
CA LYS A 128 14.46 17.40 -16.85
C LYS A 128 13.03 17.03 -16.50
N THR A 129 12.69 15.76 -16.59
CA THR A 129 11.33 15.27 -16.32
C THR A 129 11.02 15.50 -14.85
N THR A 130 9.90 16.13 -14.56
CA THR A 130 9.49 16.39 -13.17
C THR A 130 8.54 15.32 -12.66
N ARG A 131 8.38 15.25 -11.34
CA ARG A 131 7.30 14.48 -10.70
C ARG A 131 5.94 14.76 -11.32
N GLN A 132 5.63 16.03 -11.58
CA GLN A 132 4.35 16.42 -12.14
C GLN A 132 4.16 15.87 -13.56
N ASP A 133 5.22 15.82 -14.37
CA ASP A 133 5.16 15.22 -15.71
C ASP A 133 4.88 13.72 -15.63
N VAL A 134 5.57 13.01 -14.72
CA VAL A 134 5.37 11.58 -14.49
C VAL A 134 3.94 11.31 -14.02
N GLU A 135 3.43 12.07 -13.05
CA GLU A 135 2.05 11.94 -12.56
C GLU A 135 1.02 12.28 -13.62
N LYS A 136 1.31 13.23 -14.52
CA LYS A 136 0.44 13.57 -15.65
C LYS A 136 0.38 12.44 -16.68
N LYS A 137 1.50 11.73 -16.91
CA LYS A 137 1.59 10.64 -17.89
C LYS A 137 1.03 9.32 -17.37
N TYR A 138 1.35 8.95 -16.13
CA TYR A 138 1.07 7.63 -15.57
C TYR A 138 0.07 7.63 -14.41
N GLY A 139 -0.44 8.80 -14.02
CA GLY A 139 -1.22 8.96 -12.81
C GLY A 139 -0.36 9.03 -11.55
N LYS A 140 -1.01 9.21 -10.39
CA LYS A 140 -0.30 9.17 -9.10
C LYS A 140 0.24 7.76 -8.83
N PRO A 141 1.42 7.63 -8.20
CA PRO A 141 1.95 6.33 -7.81
C PRO A 141 1.02 5.66 -6.77
N ASN A 142 1.12 4.34 -6.60
CA ASN A 142 0.38 3.57 -5.60
C ASN A 142 1.21 3.13 -4.39
N SER A 143 2.49 3.49 -4.38
CA SER A 143 3.34 3.47 -3.20
C SER A 143 4.40 4.56 -3.32
N ASN A 144 5.09 4.83 -2.22
CA ASN A 144 6.25 5.69 -2.22
C ASN A 144 7.33 5.07 -1.32
N SER A 145 8.55 5.59 -1.42
CA SER A 145 9.72 5.20 -0.64
C SER A 145 10.74 6.35 -0.66
N PHE A 146 11.93 6.11 -0.14
CA PHE A 146 13.04 7.06 -0.11
C PHE A 146 14.33 6.39 -0.58
N ASP A 147 15.22 7.18 -1.17
CA ASP A 147 16.61 6.80 -1.36
C ASP A 147 17.44 7.06 -0.09
N ASP A 148 18.74 6.77 -0.17
CA ASP A 148 19.67 6.99 0.93
C ASP A 148 19.80 8.46 1.34
N ASP A 149 19.58 9.40 0.44
CA ASP A 149 19.67 10.84 0.70
C ASP A 149 18.34 11.42 1.20
N GLY A 150 17.31 10.59 1.30
CA GLY A 150 15.97 11.00 1.71
C GLY A 150 15.17 11.66 0.59
N ASN A 151 15.60 11.52 -0.67
CA ASN A 151 14.79 11.96 -1.79
C ASN A 151 13.65 10.99 -2.06
N PRO A 152 12.50 11.47 -2.55
CA PRO A 152 11.34 10.62 -2.79
C PRO A 152 11.56 9.63 -3.94
N VAL A 153 11.10 8.40 -3.76
CA VAL A 153 11.00 7.39 -4.82
C VAL A 153 9.52 7.13 -5.09
N MET A 154 9.08 7.41 -6.31
CA MET A 154 7.73 7.08 -6.76
C MET A 154 7.68 5.61 -7.16
N LEU A 155 6.69 4.88 -6.65
CA LEU A 155 6.53 3.47 -6.96
C LEU A 155 5.18 3.22 -7.66
N TYR A 156 5.27 2.71 -8.88
CA TYR A 156 4.14 2.19 -9.63
C TYR A 156 4.24 0.67 -9.62
N ILE A 157 3.30 0.02 -8.96
CA ILE A 157 3.30 -1.44 -8.80
C ILE A 157 2.06 -2.03 -9.45
N TYR A 158 2.29 -3.04 -10.29
CA TYR A 158 1.24 -3.80 -10.95
C TYR A 158 1.49 -5.30 -10.79
N ALA A 159 0.47 -6.01 -10.32
CA ALA A 159 0.45 -7.47 -10.31
C ALA A 159 -0.56 -7.95 -11.37
N ASP A 160 -0.13 -8.81 -12.29
CA ASP A 160 -1.04 -9.35 -13.33
C ASP A 160 -2.03 -10.35 -12.71
N SER A 161 -3.20 -9.84 -12.36
CA SER A 161 -4.22 -10.51 -11.55
C SER A 161 -5.26 -11.26 -12.38
N ASN A 162 -4.89 -11.93 -13.48
CA ASN A 162 -5.81 -12.91 -14.07
C ASN A 162 -6.13 -14.08 -13.11
N LYS A 163 -5.52 -14.13 -11.91
CA LYS A 163 -5.79 -15.14 -10.87
C LYS A 163 -5.87 -14.66 -9.41
N THR A 164 -5.54 -13.42 -9.06
CA THR A 164 -5.62 -12.97 -7.64
C THR A 164 -6.97 -12.33 -7.31
N LYS A 165 -7.86 -13.05 -6.61
CA LYS A 165 -9.10 -12.48 -6.07
C LYS A 165 -8.91 -11.60 -4.82
N TYR A 166 -7.68 -11.47 -4.29
CA TYR A 166 -7.44 -10.81 -3.02
C TYR A 166 -6.03 -10.19 -2.98
N GLY A 167 -5.91 -8.90 -2.61
CA GLY A 167 -4.70 -8.27 -2.01
C GLY A 167 -3.42 -8.09 -2.85
N TRP A 168 -2.53 -7.17 -2.44
CA TRP A 168 -1.38 -6.65 -3.22
C TRP A 168 -0.01 -7.00 -2.61
N ILE A 169 1.06 -7.03 -3.44
CA ILE A 169 2.49 -7.27 -3.08
C ILE A 169 3.38 -6.15 -3.67
N PRO A 170 4.32 -5.55 -2.90
CA PRO A 170 5.74 -5.44 -3.26
C PRO A 170 6.68 -5.35 -2.03
N ASN A 171 7.93 -5.84 -2.23
CA ASN A 171 9.01 -6.01 -1.24
C ASN A 171 8.78 -7.11 -0.16
N VAL A 172 7.97 -8.11 -0.55
CA VAL A 172 7.72 -9.43 0.09
C VAL A 172 7.62 -9.48 1.61
N GLY A 173 6.44 -9.16 2.15
CA GLY A 173 6.18 -9.34 3.57
C GLY A 173 4.73 -9.17 4.03
N GLY A 174 3.75 -9.80 3.38
CA GLY A 174 2.36 -9.76 3.89
C GLY A 174 1.44 -10.78 3.26
N VAL A 175 0.86 -11.63 4.11
CA VAL A 175 -0.01 -12.77 3.80
C VAL A 175 -1.34 -12.28 3.22
N ILE A 176 -1.76 -12.86 2.09
CA ILE A 176 -3.11 -12.69 1.54
C ILE A 176 -3.91 -13.94 1.94
N GLN A 177 -4.91 -13.74 2.79
CA GLN A 177 -5.84 -14.79 3.20
C GLN A 177 -6.86 -15.03 2.07
N GLY A 178 -6.82 -16.24 1.50
CA GLY A 178 -7.78 -16.77 0.55
C GLY A 178 -7.55 -18.28 0.42
N LEU A 179 -8.61 -19.06 0.22
CA LEU A 179 -8.66 -20.53 0.32
C LEU A 179 -7.66 -21.28 -0.62
N ALA A 180 -7.35 -22.53 -0.26
CA ALA A 180 -6.29 -23.45 -0.74
C ALA A 180 -5.83 -23.38 -2.24
N GLY A 181 -4.51 -23.46 -2.48
CA GLY A 181 -3.82 -23.50 -3.79
C GLY A 181 -2.40 -22.88 -3.77
N SER A 182 -1.69 -22.86 -4.91
CA SER A 182 -0.50 -22.01 -5.10
C SER A 182 -0.54 -21.35 -6.47
N GLU A 183 -0.26 -20.05 -6.57
CA GLU A 183 -0.30 -19.33 -7.85
C GLU A 183 0.97 -18.52 -8.10
N ASP A 184 1.37 -18.48 -9.38
CA ASP A 184 2.46 -17.63 -9.86
C ASP A 184 1.90 -16.24 -10.19
N VAL A 185 2.40 -15.23 -9.50
CA VAL A 185 2.04 -13.82 -9.65
C VAL A 185 3.21 -13.09 -10.28
N LYS A 186 2.99 -12.55 -11.49
CA LYS A 186 3.95 -11.66 -12.15
C LYS A 186 3.75 -10.23 -11.62
N LEU A 187 4.79 -9.70 -10.98
CA LEU A 187 4.83 -8.36 -10.42
C LEU A 187 5.75 -7.47 -11.25
N THR A 188 5.20 -6.39 -11.81
CA THR A 188 5.97 -5.33 -12.46
C THR A 188 6.02 -4.11 -11.54
N VAL A 189 7.22 -3.60 -11.28
CA VAL A 189 7.48 -2.43 -10.44
C VAL A 189 8.29 -1.42 -11.25
N LEU A 190 7.73 -0.24 -11.48
CA LEU A 190 8.47 0.92 -11.95
C LEU A 190 8.81 1.81 -10.76
N ARG A 191 10.11 2.03 -10.54
CA ARG A 191 10.65 2.96 -9.55
C ARG A 191 11.15 4.19 -10.28
N VAL A 192 10.72 5.37 -9.85
CA VAL A 192 11.23 6.65 -10.36
C VAL A 192 11.85 7.40 -9.19
N PHE A 193 13.16 7.58 -9.25
CA PHE A 193 13.94 8.28 -8.22
C PHE A 193 13.95 9.76 -8.55
N LEU A 194 13.45 10.58 -7.63
CA LEU A 194 13.45 12.02 -7.75
C LEU A 194 14.64 12.60 -6.98
N ASP A 195 15.11 13.78 -7.38
CA ASP A 195 15.97 14.60 -6.55
C ASP A 195 15.15 15.46 -5.57
N SER A 196 15.84 16.28 -4.79
CA SER A 196 15.24 17.21 -3.82
C SER A 196 14.36 18.30 -4.45
N HIS A 197 14.47 18.55 -5.76
CA HIS A 197 13.64 19.49 -6.52
C HIS A 197 12.45 18.79 -7.20
N GLY A 198 12.30 17.48 -7.01
CA GLY A 198 11.24 16.70 -7.65
C GLY A 198 11.51 16.42 -9.13
N VAL A 199 12.76 16.45 -9.57
CA VAL A 199 13.20 16.11 -10.92
C VAL A 199 13.71 14.67 -10.96
N VAL A 200 13.39 13.92 -12.02
CA VAL A 200 13.80 12.53 -12.16
C VAL A 200 15.32 12.42 -12.33
N GLY A 201 15.99 11.82 -11.34
CA GLY A 201 17.42 11.52 -11.38
C GLY A 201 17.73 10.16 -11.99
N SER A 202 16.87 9.16 -11.78
CA SER A 202 16.95 7.85 -12.42
C SER A 202 15.62 7.11 -12.34
N TYR A 203 15.50 5.98 -13.05
CA TYR A 203 14.37 5.08 -12.93
C TYR A 203 14.79 3.64 -13.18
N ASN A 204 13.98 2.69 -12.71
CA ASN A 204 14.18 1.28 -12.94
C ASN A 204 12.83 0.56 -13.09
N LEU A 205 12.72 -0.26 -14.13
CA LEU A 205 11.62 -1.20 -14.32
C LEU A 205 12.11 -2.59 -13.91
N LYS A 206 11.43 -3.22 -12.93
CA LYS A 206 11.71 -4.58 -12.50
C LYS A 206 10.48 -5.45 -12.68
N ILE A 207 10.68 -6.67 -13.19
CA ILE A 207 9.65 -7.69 -13.32
C ILE A 207 10.10 -8.89 -12.49
N ASN A 208 9.31 -9.29 -11.51
CA ASN A 208 9.56 -10.46 -10.66
C ASN A 208 8.41 -11.46 -10.79
N ASN A 209 8.72 -12.74 -10.66
CA ASN A 209 7.71 -13.80 -10.52
C ASN A 209 7.71 -14.28 -9.07
N TYR A 210 6.53 -14.29 -8.45
CA TYR A 210 6.34 -14.81 -7.10
C TYR A 210 5.46 -16.03 -7.15
N ARG A 211 5.78 -17.05 -6.35
CA ARG A 211 4.86 -18.14 -6.06
C ARG A 211 4.30 -17.94 -4.66
N GLN A 212 2.97 -17.93 -4.59
CA GLN A 212 2.24 -17.70 -3.35
C GLN A 212 1.45 -18.93 -2.98
N GLY A 213 1.53 -19.34 -1.71
CA GLY A 213 0.53 -20.26 -1.12
C GLY A 213 -0.76 -19.49 -0.86
N VAL A 214 -1.86 -19.93 -1.46
CA VAL A 214 -3.20 -19.49 -1.10
C VAL A 214 -3.78 -20.60 -0.20
N GLY A 215 -4.17 -20.29 1.03
CA GLY A 215 -4.89 -21.24 1.89
C GLY A 215 -4.68 -21.05 3.38
N ILE A 216 -5.72 -21.32 4.18
CA ILE A 216 -5.70 -21.29 5.65
C ILE A 216 -4.69 -22.32 6.22
N LEU A 217 -4.42 -23.40 5.46
CA LEU A 217 -3.52 -24.49 5.83
C LEU A 217 -2.10 -24.37 5.23
N ASN A 218 -1.89 -23.47 4.26
CA ASN A 218 -0.64 -23.29 3.52
C ASN A 218 -0.36 -21.80 3.27
N ALA A 219 -0.50 -20.98 4.30
CA ALA A 219 -0.06 -19.59 4.29
C ALA A 219 1.47 -19.53 4.41
N GLU A 220 2.21 -20.19 3.52
CA GLU A 220 3.64 -19.95 3.41
C GLU A 220 3.86 -18.54 2.83
N GLY A 221 4.84 -17.83 3.38
CA GLY A 221 5.25 -16.52 2.87
C GLY A 221 5.64 -16.58 1.40
N LEU A 222 5.51 -15.45 0.72
CA LEU A 222 5.87 -15.30 -0.70
C LEU A 222 7.30 -15.76 -0.96
N LYS A 223 7.48 -16.65 -1.95
CA LYS A 223 8.80 -17.08 -2.43
C LYS A 223 8.98 -16.55 -3.85
N GLU A 224 10.07 -15.82 -4.09
CA GLU A 224 10.49 -15.46 -5.44
C GLU A 224 10.87 -16.75 -6.18
N VAL A 225 10.38 -16.91 -7.41
CA VAL A 225 10.67 -18.07 -8.25
C VAL A 225 11.46 -17.60 -9.45
N ASN A 226 12.65 -18.16 -9.61
CA ASN A 226 13.52 -17.94 -10.77
C ASN A 226 12.98 -18.63 -12.01
#